data_AF-A0A536X8F8-F1
#
_entry.id   AF-A0A536X8F8-F1
#
_cell.length_a   1.000
_cell.length_b   1.000
_cell.length_c   1.000
_cell.angle_alpha   90.00
_cell.angle_beta   90.00
_cell.angle_gamma   90.00
#
_symmetry.space_group_name_H-M   'P 1'
#
loop_
_entity.id
_entity.type
_entity.pdbx_description
1 polymer ?
#
loop_
_entity_poly.entity_id
_entity_poly.type
_entity_poly.pdbx_seq_one_letter_code
_entity_poly.pdbx_strand_id
1 'polypeptide(L)'
;MDAISRRLWLTGALAGIVDLGVARASHAATLASEERLVAGFDSVIFDAAGELSIEQSSREHLRVEAEPAVLAKIITEVRERRLHIRFGPGSVQTQQPIRFRLELKTLAA
;
A
#
# COMPACT_ATOMS: atom_id res chain seq x y z
N MET A 1 19.49 45.92 -37.99
CA MET A 1 20.73 45.60 -37.27
C MET A 1 21.00 46.79 -36.39
N ASP A 2 20.48 46.78 -35.16
CA ASP A 2 20.82 47.71 -34.09
C ASP A 2 20.52 47.03 -32.76
N ALA A 3 21.46 47.20 -31.84
CA ALA A 3 21.77 46.29 -30.76
C ALA A 3 20.98 46.55 -29.47
N ILE A 4 20.67 45.45 -28.77
CA ILE A 4 20.85 45.20 -27.34
C ILE A 4 20.79 46.45 -26.44
N SER A 5 19.77 46.53 -25.59
CA SER A 5 19.86 47.27 -24.33
C SER A 5 19.28 46.49 -23.17
N ARG A 6 20.21 46.16 -22.26
CA ARG A 6 20.06 45.44 -21.00
C ARG A 6 19.34 46.32 -19.99
N ARG A 7 18.34 45.81 -19.29
CA ARG A 7 17.83 46.42 -18.05
C ARG A 7 17.62 45.34 -16.99
N LEU A 8 18.62 45.23 -16.11
CA LEU A 8 18.49 44.65 -14.76
C LEU A 8 17.73 45.64 -13.85
N TRP A 9 17.39 45.15 -12.64
CA TRP A 9 16.85 45.84 -11.44
C TRP A 9 15.30 45.78 -11.37
N LEU A 10 14.60 45.28 -10.34
CA LEU A 10 14.84 45.21 -8.89
C LEU A 10 13.89 44.21 -8.17
N THR A 11 14.41 43.59 -7.10
CA THR A 11 13.81 43.22 -5.79
C THR A 11 12.30 42.97 -5.62
N GLY A 12 11.98 41.85 -4.95
CA GLY A 12 10.73 41.66 -4.22
C GLY A 12 10.81 40.48 -3.26
N ALA A 13 11.33 40.70 -2.05
CA ALA A 13 11.24 39.75 -0.95
C ALA A 13 9.87 39.91 -0.25
N LEU A 14 9.13 38.81 -0.09
CA LEU A 14 7.97 38.74 0.79
C LEU A 14 8.11 37.48 1.66
N ALA A 15 8.49 37.72 2.91
CA ALA A 15 8.44 36.74 3.99
C ALA A 15 6.98 36.59 4.46
N GLY A 16 6.43 35.39 4.33
CA GLY A 16 5.18 34.98 4.97
C GLY A 16 5.48 33.92 6.01
N ILE A 17 5.31 34.25 7.29
CA ILE A 17 5.47 33.32 8.42
C ILE A 17 4.30 32.34 8.38
N VAL A 18 4.61 31.05 8.29
CA VAL A 18 3.60 29.97 8.32
C VAL A 18 3.42 29.53 9.77
N ASP A 19 2.33 29.96 10.40
CA ASP A 19 1.92 29.41 11.71
C ASP A 19 1.26 28.04 11.48
N LEU A 20 2.08 26.99 11.42
CA LEU A 20 1.59 25.62 11.32
C LEU A 20 1.29 25.10 12.73
N GLY A 21 0.08 25.39 13.22
CA GLY A 21 -0.48 24.75 14.40
C GLY A 21 -0.60 23.25 14.14
N VAL A 22 0.39 22.47 14.55
CA VAL A 22 0.32 21.00 14.50
C VAL A 22 -0.62 20.54 15.60
N ALA A 23 -1.91 20.48 15.28
CA ALA A 23 -2.84 19.66 16.04
C ALA A 23 -2.34 18.22 15.94
N ARG A 24 -1.85 17.65 17.05
CA ARG A 24 -1.61 16.21 17.14
C ARG A 24 -2.96 15.51 17.07
N ALA A 25 -3.39 15.21 15.85
CA ALA A 25 -4.48 14.29 15.61
C ALA A 25 -4.05 12.93 16.16
N SER A 26 -4.65 12.52 17.28
CA SER A 26 -4.63 11.14 17.75
C SER A 26 -5.20 10.28 16.63
N HIS A 27 -4.34 9.68 15.80
CA HIS A 27 -4.76 8.85 14.68
C HIS A 27 -5.39 7.57 15.24
N ALA A 28 -6.72 7.54 15.34
CA ALA A 28 -7.43 6.28 15.39
C ALA A 28 -6.98 5.47 14.17
N ALA A 29 -6.51 4.25 14.42
CA ALA A 29 -6.04 3.38 13.36
C ALA A 29 -7.18 3.11 12.38
N THR A 30 -7.12 3.73 11.21
CA THR A 30 -8.16 3.65 10.18
C THR A 30 -7.80 2.52 9.24
N LEU A 31 -8.73 1.58 9.05
CA LEU A 31 -8.57 0.52 8.06
C LEU A 31 -8.58 1.09 6.65
N ALA A 32 -7.71 0.57 5.80
CA ALA A 32 -7.67 0.82 4.37
C ALA A 32 -7.75 -0.50 3.61
N SER A 33 -8.18 -0.45 2.35
CA SER A 33 -8.28 -1.62 1.48
C SER A 33 -7.43 -1.44 0.23
N GLU A 34 -6.70 -2.50 -0.14
CA GLU A 34 -5.86 -2.55 -1.35
C GLU A 34 -6.26 -3.76 -2.20
N GLU A 35 -6.39 -3.54 -3.51
CA GLU A 35 -6.65 -4.58 -4.50
C GLU A 35 -5.38 -4.90 -5.28
N ARG A 36 -5.04 -6.19 -5.38
CA ARG A 36 -3.82 -6.68 -6.02
C ARG A 36 -4.18 -7.72 -7.06
N LEU A 37 -3.72 -7.48 -8.29
CA LEU A 37 -3.78 -8.46 -9.37
C LEU A 37 -2.73 -9.54 -9.11
N VAL A 38 -3.19 -10.77 -8.93
CA VAL A 38 -2.38 -11.99 -8.76
C VAL A 38 -2.86 -12.99 -9.79
N ALA A 39 -1.97 -13.76 -10.42
CA ALA A 39 -2.38 -14.71 -11.47
C ALA A 39 -1.38 -15.85 -11.62
N GLY A 40 -1.86 -16.98 -12.15
CA GLY A 40 -1.01 -18.11 -12.56
C GLY A 40 -0.58 -18.99 -11.39
N PHE A 41 -1.40 -19.09 -10.35
CA PHE A 41 -1.12 -19.91 -9.16
C PHE A 41 -2.26 -20.89 -8.88
N ASP A 42 -1.93 -22.01 -8.26
CA ASP A 42 -2.88 -23.03 -7.80
C ASP A 42 -2.66 -23.43 -6.34
N SER A 43 -1.65 -22.82 -5.70
CA SER A 43 -1.23 -23.10 -4.33
C SER A 43 -0.98 -21.80 -3.58
N VAL A 44 -1.21 -21.76 -2.28
CA VAL A 44 -1.05 -20.56 -1.44
C VAL A 44 -0.15 -20.87 -0.26
N ILE A 45 0.90 -20.07 -0.07
CA ILE A 45 1.74 -20.05 1.13
C ILE A 45 1.40 -18.79 1.91
N PHE A 46 0.70 -18.98 3.03
CA PHE A 46 0.27 -17.91 3.92
C PHE A 46 1.17 -17.86 5.15
N ASP A 47 2.13 -16.94 5.14
CA ASP A 47 3.09 -16.67 6.21
C ASP A 47 2.90 -15.23 6.73
N ALA A 48 1.67 -14.94 7.14
CA ALA A 48 1.27 -13.67 7.70
C ALA A 48 0.25 -13.90 8.82
N ALA A 49 0.17 -12.95 9.75
CA ALA A 49 -0.89 -12.94 10.76
C ALA A 49 -2.14 -12.28 10.17
N GLY A 50 -3.30 -12.87 10.44
CA GLY A 50 -4.60 -12.34 10.00
C GLY A 50 -5.57 -13.43 9.60
N GLU A 51 -6.71 -13.00 9.06
CA GLU A 51 -7.76 -13.87 8.54
C GLU A 51 -7.62 -14.01 7.03
N LEU A 52 -7.42 -15.24 6.54
CA LEU A 52 -7.43 -15.55 5.10
C LEU A 52 -8.75 -16.23 4.75
N SER A 53 -9.54 -15.57 3.90
CA SER A 53 -10.72 -16.14 3.25
C SER A 53 -10.38 -16.46 1.80
N ILE A 54 -10.69 -17.69 1.39
CA ILE A 54 -10.40 -18.20 0.05
C ILE A 54 -11.72 -18.54 -0.64
N GLU A 55 -11.91 -17.98 -1.83
CA GLU A 55 -13.08 -18.21 -2.68
C GLU A 55 -12.61 -18.73 -4.05
N GLN A 56 -13.20 -19.84 -4.51
CA GLN A 56 -12.98 -20.29 -5.89
C GLN A 56 -13.93 -19.53 -6.82
N SER A 57 -13.39 -18.77 -7.77
CA SER A 57 -14.13 -17.93 -8.72
C SER A 57 -13.52 -18.00 -10.13
N SER A 58 -14.10 -17.29 -11.10
CA SER A 58 -13.55 -17.22 -12.47
C SER A 58 -12.31 -16.30 -12.60
N ARG A 59 -11.95 -15.60 -11.52
CA ARG A 59 -10.87 -14.59 -11.49
C ARG A 59 -9.83 -14.95 -10.44
N GLU A 60 -8.65 -14.35 -10.58
CA GLU A 60 -7.58 -14.41 -9.60
C GLU A 60 -7.35 -13.00 -9.08
N HIS A 61 -7.62 -12.78 -7.79
CA HIS A 61 -7.63 -11.44 -7.21
C HIS A 61 -7.40 -11.50 -5.70
N LEU A 62 -6.55 -10.62 -5.18
CA LEU A 62 -6.34 -10.49 -3.74
C LEU A 62 -6.78 -9.12 -3.28
N ARG A 63 -7.74 -9.08 -2.36
CA ARG A 63 -8.08 -7.87 -1.61
C ARG A 63 -7.53 -7.98 -0.19
N VAL A 64 -6.83 -6.95 0.27
CA VAL A 64 -6.29 -6.86 1.62
C VAL A 64 -6.93 -5.68 2.33
N GLU A 65 -7.33 -5.87 3.58
CA GLU A 65 -7.87 -4.82 4.44
C GLU A 65 -7.08 -4.80 5.74
N ALA A 66 -6.40 -3.68 6.01
CA ALA A 66 -5.56 -3.49 7.20
C ALA A 66 -5.25 -2.00 7.38
N GLU A 67 -4.54 -1.66 8.46
CA GLU A 67 -3.99 -0.31 8.63
C GLU A 67 -2.96 0.00 7.53
N PRO A 68 -2.86 1.25 7.03
CA PRO A 68 -1.94 1.61 5.94
C PRO A 68 -0.47 1.23 6.19
N ALA A 69 0.01 1.37 7.43
CA ALA A 69 1.37 1.00 7.80
C ALA A 69 1.62 -0.53 7.74
N VAL A 70 0.56 -1.32 7.91
CA VAL A 70 0.58 -2.78 7.78
C VAL A 70 0.51 -3.16 6.30
N LEU A 71 -0.39 -2.55 5.51
CA LEU A 71 -0.51 -2.79 4.06
C LEU A 71 0.83 -2.62 3.34
N ALA A 72 1.56 -1.54 3.66
CA ALA A 72 2.88 -1.24 3.11
C ALA A 72 3.95 -2.31 3.41
N LYS A 73 3.73 -3.15 4.44
CA LYS A 73 4.63 -4.24 4.82
C LYS A 73 4.21 -5.60 4.25
N ILE A 74 3.02 -5.73 3.67
CA ILE A 74 2.55 -7.00 3.10
C ILE A 74 3.18 -7.20 1.73
N ILE A 75 3.94 -8.28 1.59
CA ILE A 75 4.52 -8.73 0.32
C ILE A 75 3.65 -9.83 -0.24
N THR A 76 3.30 -9.68 -1.52
CA THR A 76 2.53 -10.65 -2.29
C THR A 76 3.29 -10.99 -3.56
N GLU A 77 3.64 -12.25 -3.77
CA GLU A 77 4.41 -12.67 -4.93
C GLU A 77 4.00 -14.06 -5.41
N VAL A 78 3.89 -14.25 -6.73
CA VAL A 78 3.70 -15.58 -7.32
C VAL A 78 5.06 -16.12 -7.73
N ARG A 79 5.44 -17.29 -7.20
CA ARG A 79 6.67 -18.01 -7.55
C ARG A 79 6.34 -19.49 -7.73
N GLU A 80 6.79 -20.11 -8.82
CA GLU A 80 6.58 -21.54 -9.08
C GLU A 80 5.11 -21.97 -9.00
N ARG A 81 4.17 -21.14 -9.49
CA ARG A 81 2.71 -21.35 -9.38
C ARG A 81 2.16 -21.34 -7.94
N ARG A 82 2.93 -20.86 -6.97
CA ARG A 82 2.48 -20.64 -5.58
C ARG A 82 2.37 -19.14 -5.30
N LEU A 83 1.26 -18.71 -4.74
CA LEU A 83 1.08 -17.37 -4.21
C LEU A 83 1.64 -17.31 -2.79
N HIS A 84 2.70 -16.53 -2.59
CA HIS A 84 3.27 -16.25 -1.28
C HIS A 84 2.68 -14.94 -0.74
N ILE A 85 2.10 -14.99 0.45
CA ILE A 85 1.62 -13.82 1.19
C ILE A 85 2.38 -13.80 2.51
N ARG A 86 3.16 -12.74 2.73
CA ARG A 86 4.04 -12.62 3.91
C ARG A 86 4.22 -11.18 4.33
N PHE A 87 4.73 -10.96 5.54
CA PHE A 87 5.26 -9.65 5.91
C PHE A 87 6.71 -9.47 5.42
N GLY A 88 7.05 -8.24 5.07
CA GLY A 88 8.42 -7.79 4.89
C GLY A 88 9.19 -7.72 6.21
N PRO A 89 10.48 -7.38 6.17
CA PRO A 89 11.32 -7.34 7.36
C PRO A 89 10.81 -6.32 8.40
N GLY A 90 11.05 -6.63 9.67
CA GLY A 90 10.67 -5.80 10.82
C GLY A 90 9.42 -6.32 11.54
N SER A 91 9.04 -5.65 12.62
CA SER A 91 7.83 -5.99 13.37
C SER A 91 6.58 -5.38 12.72
N VAL A 92 5.49 -6.13 12.74
CA VAL A 92 4.15 -5.65 12.37
C VAL A 92 3.38 -5.45 13.68
N GLN A 93 2.83 -4.26 13.85
CA GLN A 93 1.95 -3.90 14.95
C GLN A 93 0.68 -3.34 14.33
N THR A 94 -0.46 -3.78 14.84
CA THR A 94 -1.78 -3.38 14.36
C THR A 94 -2.74 -3.39 15.55
N GLN A 95 -3.64 -2.42 15.58
CA GLN A 95 -4.75 -2.33 16.54
C GLN A 95 -6.05 -2.86 15.93
N GLN A 96 -6.09 -2.97 14.60
CA GLN A 96 -7.20 -3.54 13.84
C GLN A 96 -6.86 -4.91 13.23
N PRO A 97 -7.86 -5.77 12.97
CA PRO A 97 -7.65 -7.04 12.28
C PRO A 97 -7.09 -6.86 10.86
N ILE A 98 -6.31 -7.83 10.40
CA ILE A 98 -5.80 -7.92 9.03
C ILE A 98 -6.64 -8.97 8.30
N ARG A 99 -7.30 -8.59 7.21
CA ARG A 99 -8.16 -9.48 6.43
C ARG A 99 -7.66 -9.62 5.01
N PHE A 100 -7.55 -10.85 4.54
CA PHE A 100 -7.17 -11.22 3.18
C PHE A 100 -8.34 -11.95 2.54
N ARG A 101 -8.84 -11.44 1.41
CA ARG A 101 -9.83 -12.14 0.58
C ARG A 101 -9.17 -12.51 -0.74
N LEU A 102 -8.99 -13.80 -0.95
CA LEU A 102 -8.35 -14.36 -2.13
C LEU A 102 -9.39 -15.06 -3.00
N GLU A 103 -9.60 -14.53 -4.20
CA GLU A 103 -10.27 -15.21 -5.28
C GLU A 103 -9.23 -15.96 -6.12
N LEU A 104 -9.52 -17.22 -6.48
CA LEU A 104 -8.70 -17.98 -7.41
C LEU A 104 -9.53 -18.99 -8.22
N LYS A 105 -8.97 -19.50 -9.32
CA LYS A 105 -9.69 -20.44 -10.19
C LYS A 105 -9.77 -21.86 -9.61
N THR A 106 -8.64 -22.37 -9.15
CA THR A 106 -8.50 -23.77 -8.71
C THR A 106 -7.46 -23.88 -7.61
N LEU A 107 -7.80 -24.53 -6.50
CA LEU A 107 -6.83 -24.87 -5.46
C LEU A 107 -6.36 -26.31 -5.68
N ALA A 108 -5.05 -26.52 -5.76
CA ALA A 108 -4.48 -27.87 -5.77
C ALA A 108 -4.77 -28.57 -4.43
N ALA A 109 -5.17 -29.84 -4.51
CA ALA A 109 -5.50 -30.68 -3.37
C ALA A 109 -4.28 -31.39 -2.79
#